data_AF-A0A833YBN7-F1
#
_entry.id   AF-A0A833YBN7-F1
#
_cell.length_a   1.000
_cell.length_b   1.000
_cell.length_c   1.000
_cell.angle_alpha   90.00
_cell.angle_beta   90.00
_cell.angle_gamma   90.00
#
_symmetry.space_group_name_H-M   'P 1'
#
loop_
_entity.id
_entity.type
_entity.pdbx_description
1 polymer ?
#
loop_
_entity_poly.entity_id
_entity_poly.type
_entity_poly.pdbx_seq_one_letter_code
_entity_poly.pdbx_strand_id
1 'polypeptide(L)'
;MLLWVELGRRRRYDEGCDERIVVFVTLQAGQLSYLDPATGYVVLTQLAHARRGRCCGSACRHCPYGQVNVKDPAKKKQFNSYFYI
;
A
#
# COMPACT_ATOMS: atom_id res chain seq x y z
N MET A 1 39.31 -7.38 32.62
CA MET A 1 39.63 -7.74 31.22
C MET A 1 38.59 -8.76 30.76
N LEU A 2 37.41 -8.28 30.35
CA LEU A 2 36.35 -9.13 29.82
C LEU A 2 35.91 -8.55 28.49
N LEU A 3 35.97 -9.43 27.49
CA LEU A 3 35.83 -9.21 26.06
C LEU A 3 34.51 -8.54 25.70
N TRP A 4 34.61 -7.55 24.83
CA TRP A 4 33.56 -7.06 23.95
C TRP A 4 33.19 -8.16 22.95
N VAL A 5 31.97 -8.70 23.01
CA VAL A 5 31.34 -9.40 21.87
C VAL A 5 29.94 -8.81 21.70
N GLU A 6 29.83 -8.00 20.65
CA GLU A 6 28.64 -7.31 20.18
C GLU A 6 27.60 -8.32 19.65
N LEU A 7 26.66 -8.73 20.49
CA LEU A 7 25.37 -9.28 20.04
C LEU A 7 24.24 -8.30 20.36
N GLY A 8 24.52 -7.02 20.15
CA GLY A 8 23.53 -5.95 20.10
C GLY A 8 22.82 -5.88 18.76
N ARG A 9 22.23 -6.99 18.27
CA ARG A 9 21.25 -6.91 17.18
C ARG A 9 19.87 -6.59 17.78
N ARG A 10 19.79 -5.45 18.49
CA ARG A 10 18.51 -4.74 18.60
C ARG A 10 18.12 -4.43 17.17
N ARG A 11 17.20 -5.21 16.61
CA ARG A 11 16.45 -4.74 15.44
C ARG A 11 15.74 -3.48 15.93
N ARG A 12 16.35 -2.34 15.61
CA ARG A 12 15.67 -1.05 15.58
C ARG A 12 14.53 -1.27 14.59
N TYR A 13 13.35 -1.57 15.14
CA TYR A 13 12.09 -1.42 14.43
C TYR A 13 11.94 0.10 14.29
N ASP A 14 12.54 0.68 13.26
CA ASP A 14 12.24 2.05 12.88
C ASP A 14 10.96 2.02 12.02
N GLU A 15 9.90 2.63 12.54
CA GLU A 15 8.93 3.48 11.85
C GLU A 15 8.50 3.12 10.40
N GLY A 16 8.43 1.84 10.05
CA GLY A 16 7.89 1.35 8.79
C GLY A 16 6.83 0.28 9.06
N CYS A 17 5.56 0.67 9.07
CA CYS A 17 4.48 -0.30 9.04
C CYS A 17 4.49 -0.90 7.63
N ASP A 18 5.06 -2.10 7.48
CA ASP A 18 5.21 -2.80 6.20
C ASP A 18 3.86 -2.77 5.47
N GLU A 19 3.82 -2.08 4.33
CA GLU A 19 2.61 -1.85 3.54
C GLU A 19 1.91 -3.18 3.20
N ARG A 20 2.66 -4.28 3.11
CA ARG A 20 2.13 -5.62 2.84
C ARG A 20 1.33 -6.16 4.02
N ILE A 21 1.78 -5.91 5.25
CA ILE A 21 1.04 -6.31 6.46
C ILE A 21 -0.29 -5.55 6.51
N VAL A 22 -0.27 -4.24 6.24
CA VAL A 22 -1.50 -3.42 6.24
C VAL A 22 -2.46 -3.88 5.15
N VAL A 23 -1.97 -4.14 3.94
CA VAL A 23 -2.79 -4.64 2.82
C VAL A 23 -3.39 -6.01 3.16
N PHE A 24 -2.58 -6.95 3.62
CA PHE A 24 -3.00 -8.31 3.92
C PHE A 24 -4.11 -8.35 4.98
N VAL A 25 -3.91 -7.66 6.11
CA VAL A 25 -4.91 -7.61 7.20
C VAL A 25 -6.19 -6.91 6.73
N THR A 26 -6.07 -5.83 5.95
CA THR A 26 -7.22 -5.10 5.38
C THR A 26 -8.06 -5.98 4.46
N LEU A 27 -7.41 -6.75 3.58
CA LEU A 27 -8.09 -7.69 2.68
C LEU A 27 -8.76 -8.83 3.45
N GLN A 28 -8.09 -9.40 4.46
CA GLN A 28 -8.66 -10.45 5.32
C GLN A 28 -9.88 -9.95 6.12
N ALA A 29 -9.85 -8.70 6.57
CA ALA A 29 -10.98 -8.05 7.23
C ALA A 29 -12.10 -7.62 6.27
N GLY A 30 -11.93 -7.83 4.96
CA GLY A 30 -12.90 -7.41 3.94
C GLY A 30 -13.03 -5.89 3.79
N GLN A 31 -12.05 -5.13 4.29
CA GLN A 31 -12.07 -3.68 4.21
C GLN A 31 -11.77 -3.19 2.79
N LEU A 32 -12.44 -2.11 2.41
CA LEU A 32 -12.36 -1.54 1.06
C LEU A 32 -11.25 -0.49 0.92
N SER A 33 -10.63 -0.10 2.03
CA SER A 33 -9.56 0.88 2.04
C SER A 33 -8.70 0.75 3.28
N TYR A 34 -7.46 1.23 3.19
CA TYR A 34 -6.56 1.37 4.31
C TYR A 34 -5.88 2.74 4.30
N LEU A 35 -5.43 3.19 5.47
CA LEU A 35 -4.58 4.35 5.59
C LEU A 35 -3.14 3.94 5.25
N ASP A 36 -2.54 4.60 4.28
CA ASP A 36 -1.13 4.42 3.97
C ASP A 36 -0.28 5.09 5.06
N PRO A 37 0.51 4.33 5.84
CA PRO A 37 1.32 4.89 6.92
C PRO A 37 2.42 5.83 6.40
N ALA A 38 2.90 5.62 5.17
CA ALA A 38 3.97 6.43 4.61
C ALA A 38 3.48 7.78 4.05
N THR A 39 2.26 7.80 3.49
CA THR A 39 1.73 8.99 2.79
C THR A 39 0.53 9.65 3.49
N GLY A 40 -0.08 8.97 4.47
CA GLY A 40 -1.31 9.40 5.12
C GLY A 40 -2.56 9.30 4.23
N TYR A 41 -2.44 8.78 3.01
CA TYR A 41 -3.58 8.70 2.10
C TYR A 41 -4.49 7.51 2.38
N VAL A 42 -5.78 7.72 2.19
CA VAL A 42 -6.75 6.63 2.12
C VAL A 42 -6.62 5.95 0.77
N VAL A 43 -6.24 4.68 0.77
CA VAL A 43 -6.06 3.91 -0.45
C VAL A 43 -7.07 2.79 -0.55
N LEU A 44 -7.79 2.80 -1.68
CA LEU A 44 -8.75 1.78 -2.04
C LEU A 44 -8.05 0.46 -2.37
N THR A 45 -8.61 -0.64 -1.86
CA THR A 45 -8.17 -2.00 -2.20
C THR A 45 -8.66 -2.42 -3.58
N GLN A 46 -8.07 -3.47 -4.15
CA GLN A 46 -8.58 -4.07 -5.39
C GLN A 46 -10.05 -4.50 -5.24
N LEU A 47 -10.44 -5.03 -4.07
CA LEU A 47 -11.83 -5.41 -3.78
C LEU A 47 -12.79 -4.21 -3.88
N ALA A 48 -12.37 -3.03 -3.42
CA ALA A 48 -13.18 -1.82 -3.53
C ALA A 48 -13.42 -1.41 -4.98
N HIS A 49 -12.40 -1.54 -5.82
CA HIS A 49 -12.54 -1.30 -7.24
C HIS A 49 -13.41 -2.35 -7.93
N ALA A 50 -13.23 -3.63 -7.58
CA ALA A 50 -14.07 -4.72 -8.08
C ALA A 50 -15.57 -4.50 -7.73
N ARG A 51 -15.86 -4.14 -6.47
CA ARG A 51 -17.24 -3.78 -6.04
C ARG A 51 -17.78 -2.55 -6.74
N ARG A 52 -16.94 -1.54 -6.99
CA ARG A 52 -17.34 -0.31 -7.69
C ARG A 52 -17.60 -0.54 -9.18
N GLY A 53 -16.93 -1.50 -9.80
CA GLY A 53 -17.06 -1.82 -11.23
C GLY A 53 -16.45 -0.79 -12.19
N ARG A 54 -15.78 0.27 -11.69
CA ARG A 54 -15.17 1.32 -12.53
C ARG A 54 -14.02 2.07 -11.86
N CYS A 55 -13.19 2.72 -12.67
CA CYS A 55 -12.14 3.64 -12.22
C CYS A 55 -12.74 4.81 -11.41
N CYS A 56 -12.15 5.15 -10.27
CA CYS A 56 -12.61 6.27 -9.43
C CYS A 56 -12.08 7.64 -9.86
N GLY A 57 -11.02 7.69 -10.68
CA GLY A 57 -10.38 8.94 -11.12
C GLY A 57 -9.34 9.54 -10.16
N SER A 58 -9.04 8.87 -9.04
CA SER A 58 -8.13 9.38 -8.00
C SER A 58 -6.69 8.86 -8.10
N ALA A 59 -6.28 8.26 -9.23
CA ALA A 59 -4.95 7.68 -9.41
C ALA A 59 -4.54 6.67 -8.31
N CYS A 60 -5.48 5.79 -7.92
CA CYS A 60 -5.24 4.74 -6.93
C CYS A 60 -4.19 3.74 -7.44
N ARG A 61 -3.29 3.31 -6.54
CA ARG A 61 -2.23 2.33 -6.86
C ARG A 61 -2.77 0.97 -7.34
N HIS A 62 -3.94 0.58 -6.86
CA HIS A 62 -4.54 -0.73 -7.11
C HIS A 62 -5.65 -0.70 -8.17
N CYS A 63 -5.67 0.30 -9.06
CA CYS A 63 -6.76 0.45 -10.03
C CYS A 63 -6.66 -0.58 -11.17
N PRO A 64 -7.58 -1.56 -11.28
CA PRO A 64 -7.53 -2.58 -12.34
C PRO A 64 -7.99 -2.03 -13.71
N TYR A 65 -8.52 -0.81 -13.74
CA TYR A 65 -9.13 -0.20 -14.93
C TYR A 65 -8.19 0.77 -15.65
N GLY A 66 -6.87 0.57 -15.55
CA GLY A 66 -5.87 1.38 -16.27
C GLY A 66 -5.95 2.89 -16.01
N GLN A 67 -6.52 3.30 -14.87
CA GLN A 67 -6.69 4.71 -14.49
C GLN A 67 -7.41 5.56 -15.57
N VAL A 68 -8.36 4.96 -16.32
CA VAL A 68 -9.07 5.61 -17.44
C VAL A 68 -9.79 6.91 -17.05
N ASN A 69 -10.26 7.03 -15.80
CA ASN A 69 -10.99 8.21 -15.32
C ASN A 69 -10.08 9.27 -14.66
N VAL A 70 -8.76 9.07 -14.65
CA VAL A 70 -7.81 10.07 -14.14
C VAL A 70 -7.61 11.12 -15.22
N LYS A 71 -8.15 12.33 -14.98
CA LYS A 71 -8.15 13.43 -15.96
C LYS A 71 -6.76 14.00 -16.22
N ASP A 72 -5.96 14.12 -15.15
CA ASP A 72 -4.61 14.66 -15.22
C ASP A 72 -3.63 13.53 -15.57
N PRO A 73 -3.02 13.53 -16.77
CA PRO A 73 -2.08 12.50 -17.16
C PRO A 73 -0.84 12.46 -16.27
N ALA A 74 -0.42 13.59 -15.67
CA ALA A 74 0.73 13.64 -14.78
C ALA A 74 0.48 12.89 -13.45
N LYS A 75 -0.79 12.69 -13.08
CA LYS A 75 -1.17 11.91 -11.89
C LYS A 75 -1.25 10.42 -12.17
N LYS A 76 -1.26 9.99 -13.43
CA LYS A 76 -1.38 8.56 -13.76
C LYS A 76 -0.15 7.83 -13.28
N LYS A 77 -0.35 6.82 -12.44
CA LYS A 77 0.74 5.97 -11.94
C LYS A 77 0.89 4.76 -12.87
N GLN A 78 2.11 4.49 -13.33
CA GLN A 78 2.40 3.26 -14.05
C GLN A 78 2.21 2.08 -13.09
N PHE A 79 1.54 1.03 -13.57
CA PHE A 79 1.36 -0.20 -12.81
C PHE A 79 2.74 -0.78 -12.46
N ASN A 80 2.99 -1.01 -11.17
CA ASN A 80 4.10 -1.82 -10.69
C ASN A 80 3.49 -3.01 -9.94
N SER A 81 3.89 -4.23 -10.32
CA SER A 81 3.40 -5.48 -9.72
C SER A 81 3.64 -5.57 -8.23
N TYR A 82 4.62 -4.83 -7.70
CA TYR A 82 4.89 -4.69 -6.26
C TYR A 82 3.66 -4.23 -5.47
N PHE A 83 2.77 -3.44 -6.07
CA PHE A 83 1.56 -2.96 -5.39
C PHE A 83 0.44 -4.01 -5.32
N TYR A 84 0.52 -5.14 -6.04
CA TYR A 84 -0.56 -6.12 -6.15
C TYR A 84 -0.31 -7.42 -5.37
N ILE A 85 0.66 -7.41 -4.43
CA ILE A 85 1.06 -8.58 -3.62
C ILE A 85 0.66 -8.38 -2.16
#